data_AF-A0A975TK85-F1
#
_entry.id   AF-A0A975TK85-F1
#
_cell.length_a   1.000
_cell.length_b   1.000
_cell.length_c   1.000
_cell.angle_alpha   90.00
_cell.angle_beta   90.00
_cell.angle_gamma   90.00
#
_symmetry.space_group_name_H-M   'P 1'
#
loop_
_entity.id
_entity.type
_entity.pdbx_description
1 polymer ?
#
loop_
_entity_poly.entity_id
_entity_poly.type
_entity_poly.pdbx_seq_one_letter_code
_entity_poly.pdbx_strand_id
1 'polypeptide(L)'
;MTTTVPPAADSRQPVPGQSLSLVLDAEITTDSDTGLPMLVASTSHNQHDIREITPAQLRAKTAELRAQLDAFDALADRYEFAALVAEHGFTVQELDTSLLGEDLRRKFLANLYDFADGRTILAVPAGQDTAERLRVTRMLVAHLERGEQSA
;
A
#
# COMPACT_ATOMS: atom_id res chain seq x y z
N MET A 1 -7.89 27.13 37.45
CA MET A 1 -7.47 26.94 36.05
C MET A 1 -7.94 25.56 35.65
N THR A 2 -8.98 25.49 34.82
CA THR A 2 -9.65 24.24 34.45
C THR A 2 -9.08 23.78 33.12
N THR A 3 -8.31 22.69 33.12
CA THR A 3 -7.77 22.08 31.91
C THR A 3 -8.86 21.26 31.24
N THR A 4 -9.40 21.78 30.13
CA THR A 4 -10.32 21.04 29.26
C THR A 4 -9.52 20.06 28.42
N VAL A 5 -9.71 18.76 28.68
CA VAL A 5 -9.20 17.68 27.84
C VAL A 5 -10.07 17.60 26.58
N PRO A 6 -9.51 17.68 25.35
CA PRO A 6 -10.30 17.54 24.13
C PRO A 6 -10.80 16.09 23.97
N PRO A 7 -12.00 15.89 23.38
CA PRO A 7 -12.58 14.57 23.18
C PRO A 7 -11.74 13.75 22.18
N ALA A 8 -11.63 12.44 22.45
CA ALA A 8 -10.98 11.48 21.57
C ALA A 8 -11.67 11.49 20.19
N ALA A 9 -10.89 11.69 19.13
CA ALA A 9 -11.37 11.60 17.77
C ALA A 9 -11.82 10.16 17.48
N ASP A 10 -13.07 10.02 17.06
CA ASP A 10 -13.65 8.76 16.60
C ASP A 10 -12.95 8.34 15.30
N SER A 11 -12.08 7.33 15.37
CA SER A 11 -11.16 6.90 14.32
C SER A 11 -11.79 6.01 13.25
N ARG A 12 -13.13 5.96 13.15
CA ARG A 12 -13.87 5.15 12.17
C ARG A 12 -14.28 5.95 10.94
N GLN A 13 -13.40 6.74 10.35
CA GLN A 13 -13.70 7.29 9.03
C GLN A 13 -13.67 6.15 7.99
N PRO A 14 -14.76 5.93 7.23
CA PRO A 14 -14.76 4.93 6.17
C PRO A 14 -13.71 5.32 5.13
N VAL A 15 -12.79 4.40 4.84
CA VAL A 15 -11.82 4.57 3.77
C VAL A 15 -12.60 4.73 2.46
N PRO A 16 -12.45 5.84 1.71
CA PRO A 16 -13.14 6.00 0.45
C PRO A 16 -12.77 4.84 -0.48
N GLY A 17 -13.78 4.22 -1.08
CA GLY A 17 -13.57 3.11 -2.02
C GLY A 17 -12.65 3.55 -3.15
N GLN A 18 -11.50 2.90 -3.27
CA GLN A 18 -10.58 3.08 -4.39
C GLN A 18 -10.65 1.84 -5.28
N SER A 19 -10.70 2.06 -6.59
CA SER A 19 -10.66 0.99 -7.59
C SER A 19 -9.58 1.31 -8.61
N LEU A 20 -8.80 0.29 -8.96
CA LEU A 20 -7.80 0.33 -10.00
C LEU A 20 -8.13 -0.77 -11.01
N SER A 21 -7.96 -0.50 -12.30
CA SER A 21 -8.16 -1.48 -13.39
C SER A 21 -7.04 -1.32 -14.40
N LEU A 22 -6.52 -2.45 -14.87
CA LEU A 22 -5.42 -2.50 -15.83
C LEU A 22 -5.77 -3.51 -16.93
N VAL A 23 -5.64 -3.11 -18.19
CA VAL A 23 -5.82 -4.00 -19.35
C VAL A 23 -4.75 -3.71 -20.37
N LEU A 24 -4.10 -4.78 -20.83
CA LEU A 24 -3.33 -4.78 -22.06
C LEU A 24 -3.52 -6.12 -22.73
N ASP A 25 -4.09 -6.09 -23.93
CA ASP A 25 -4.12 -7.20 -24.85
C ASP A 25 -3.12 -6.91 -25.97
N ALA A 26 -2.31 -7.89 -26.35
CA ALA A 26 -1.35 -7.77 -27.44
C ALA A 26 -1.25 -9.10 -28.19
N GLU A 27 -1.40 -9.03 -29.51
CA GLU A 27 -1.44 -10.19 -30.39
C GLU A 27 -0.59 -9.94 -31.64
N ILE A 28 0.08 -10.98 -32.13
CA ILE A 28 0.68 -10.98 -33.47
C ILE A 28 -0.33 -11.64 -34.40
N THR A 29 -0.87 -10.85 -35.32
CA THR A 29 -1.78 -11.31 -36.38
C THR A 29 -1.11 -11.24 -37.75
N THR A 30 -1.84 -11.59 -38.81
CA THR A 30 -1.40 -11.42 -40.20
C THR A 30 -2.25 -10.34 -40.85
N ASP A 31 -1.61 -9.34 -41.45
CA ASP A 31 -2.29 -8.33 -42.25
C ASP A 31 -2.90 -9.00 -43.51
N SER A 32 -4.20 -8.83 -43.71
CA SER A 32 -4.94 -9.44 -44.82
C SER A 32 -4.55 -8.90 -46.19
N ASP A 33 -4.04 -7.67 -46.25
CA ASP A 33 -3.69 -6.99 -47.50
C ASP A 33 -2.25 -7.34 -47.92
N THR A 34 -1.34 -7.44 -46.95
CA THR A 34 0.09 -7.67 -47.23
C THR A 34 0.54 -9.11 -46.99
N GLY A 35 -0.21 -9.90 -46.23
CA GLY A 35 0.18 -11.24 -45.79
C GLY A 35 1.34 -11.25 -44.79
N LEU A 36 1.77 -10.08 -44.30
CA LEU A 36 2.89 -9.96 -43.38
C LEU A 36 2.42 -9.99 -41.91
N PRO A 37 3.28 -10.41 -40.98
CA PRO A 37 2.98 -10.33 -39.56
C PRO A 37 2.77 -8.88 -39.11
N MET A 38 1.71 -8.66 -38.34
CA MET A 38 1.33 -7.36 -37.78
C MET A 38 1.15 -7.50 -36.26
N LEU A 39 1.75 -6.61 -35.48
CA LEU A 39 1.56 -6.57 -34.03
C LEU A 39 0.45 -5.58 -33.71
N VAL A 40 -0.59 -6.05 -33.02
CA VAL A 40 -1.71 -5.23 -32.58
C VAL A 40 -1.81 -5.24 -31.06
N ALA A 41 -2.36 -4.18 -30.47
CA ALA A 41 -2.65 -4.14 -29.05
C ALA A 41 -3.88 -3.29 -28.72
N SER A 42 -4.49 -3.60 -27.58
CA SER A 42 -5.65 -2.90 -27.02
C SER A 42 -5.43 -2.61 -25.53
N THR A 43 -5.98 -1.48 -25.07
CA THR A 43 -6.02 -1.10 -23.65
C THR A 43 -7.46 -1.07 -23.10
N SER A 44 -8.42 -1.59 -23.86
CA SER A 44 -9.83 -1.64 -23.51
C SER A 44 -10.30 -3.07 -23.29
N HIS A 45 -11.14 -3.28 -22.26
CA HIS A 45 -11.74 -4.59 -21.93
C HIS A 45 -12.55 -5.22 -23.09
N ASN A 46 -13.10 -4.39 -23.96
CA ASN A 46 -13.93 -4.82 -25.10
C ASN A 46 -13.19 -4.74 -26.44
N GLN A 47 -11.87 -4.49 -26.42
CA GLN A 47 -11.03 -4.46 -27.60
C GLN A 47 -11.46 -3.43 -28.69
N HIS A 48 -12.26 -2.42 -28.35
CA HIS A 48 -12.69 -1.39 -29.31
C HIS A 48 -11.54 -0.47 -29.78
N ASP A 49 -10.39 -0.50 -29.12
CA ASP A 49 -9.21 0.32 -29.43
C ASP A 49 -8.03 -0.50 -29.98
N ILE A 50 -8.27 -1.71 -30.52
CA ILE A 50 -7.23 -2.48 -31.20
C ILE A 50 -6.59 -1.61 -32.29
N ARG A 51 -5.27 -1.50 -32.23
CA ARG A 51 -4.45 -0.78 -33.22
C ARG A 51 -3.14 -1.49 -33.46
N GLU A 52 -2.63 -1.38 -34.68
CA GLU A 52 -1.26 -1.76 -34.98
C GLU A 52 -0.28 -0.93 -34.13
N ILE A 53 0.71 -1.60 -33.55
CA ILE A 53 1.77 -0.97 -32.78
C ILE A 53 3.12 -1.59 -33.13
N THR A 54 4.17 -0.80 -32.95
CA THR A 54 5.54 -1.30 -33.04
C THR A 54 5.96 -2.04 -31.76
N PRO A 55 6.97 -2.93 -31.82
CA PRO A 55 7.53 -3.56 -30.62
C PRO A 55 8.06 -2.55 -29.58
N ALA A 56 8.58 -1.40 -30.03
CA ALA A 56 9.05 -0.34 -29.13
C ALA A 56 7.88 0.29 -28.35
N GLN A 57 6.75 0.56 -29.02
CA GLN A 57 5.54 1.07 -28.37
C GLN A 57 4.95 0.05 -27.37
N LEU A 58 4.94 -1.24 -27.70
CA LEU A 58 4.49 -2.29 -26.77
C LEU A 58 5.34 -2.30 -25.49
N ARG A 59 6.66 -2.24 -25.63
CA ARG A 59 7.58 -2.20 -24.49
C ARG A 59 7.40 -0.95 -23.63
N ALA A 60 7.19 0.22 -24.25
CA ALA A 60 6.90 1.45 -23.52
C ALA A 60 5.60 1.34 -22.71
N LYS A 61 4.53 0.85 -23.34
CA LYS A 61 3.25 0.57 -22.64
C LYS A 61 3.45 -0.41 -21.49
N THR A 62 4.19 -1.49 -21.70
CA THR A 62 4.48 -2.47 -20.63
C THR A 62 5.20 -1.82 -19.45
N ALA A 63 6.14 -0.91 -19.70
CA ALA A 63 6.83 -0.17 -18.63
C ALA A 63 5.87 0.76 -17.86
N GLU A 64 4.97 1.46 -18.56
CA GLU A 64 3.93 2.29 -17.92
C GLU A 64 2.98 1.44 -17.05
N LEU A 65 2.57 0.27 -17.55
CA LEU A 65 1.68 -0.64 -16.82
C LEU A 65 2.36 -1.24 -15.58
N ARG A 66 3.67 -1.47 -15.61
CA ARG A 66 4.43 -1.87 -14.41
C ARG A 66 4.35 -0.81 -13.31
N ALA A 67 4.51 0.46 -13.66
CA ALA A 67 4.33 1.54 -12.69
C ALA A 67 2.89 1.60 -12.14
N GLN A 68 1.89 1.20 -12.93
CA GLN A 68 0.51 1.06 -12.43
C GLN A 68 0.33 -0.16 -11.54
N LEU A 69 1.00 -1.28 -11.82
CA LEU A 69 1.01 -2.46 -10.94
C LEU A 69 1.58 -2.12 -9.56
N ASP A 70 2.61 -1.27 -9.48
CA ASP A 70 3.13 -0.78 -8.19
C ASP A 70 2.03 -0.06 -7.36
N ALA A 71 1.07 0.60 -8.03
CA ALA A 71 -0.06 1.23 -7.35
C ALA A 71 -1.11 0.21 -6.85
N PHE A 72 -1.24 -0.95 -7.49
CA PHE A 72 -2.06 -2.06 -6.98
C PHE A 72 -1.42 -2.65 -5.73
N ASP A 73 -0.11 -2.87 -5.74
CA ASP A 73 0.63 -3.36 -4.57
C ASP A 73 0.49 -2.38 -3.40
N ALA A 74 0.66 -1.08 -3.64
CA ALA A 74 0.45 -0.06 -2.61
C ALA A 74 -1.01 0.04 -2.11
N LEU A 75 -2.00 -0.35 -2.93
CA LEU A 75 -3.39 -0.45 -2.49
C LEU A 75 -3.61 -1.69 -1.60
N ALA A 76 -3.03 -2.83 -1.97
CA ALA A 76 -3.07 -4.05 -1.18
C ALA A 76 -2.39 -3.86 0.18
N ASP A 77 -1.19 -3.25 0.21
CA ASP A 77 -0.46 -2.98 1.45
C ASP A 77 -1.25 -2.05 2.39
N ARG A 78 -1.92 -1.03 1.85
CA ARG A 78 -2.80 -0.15 2.64
C ARG A 78 -3.99 -0.89 3.22
N TYR A 79 -4.63 -1.73 2.43
CA TYR A 79 -5.76 -2.55 2.89
C TYR A 79 -5.32 -3.49 4.00
N GLU A 80 -4.21 -4.20 3.81
CA GLU A 80 -3.73 -5.16 4.79
C GLU A 80 -3.26 -4.48 6.08
N PHE A 81 -2.55 -3.34 5.98
CA PHE A 81 -2.16 -2.58 7.15
C PHE A 81 -3.37 -2.13 7.98
N ALA A 82 -4.40 -1.60 7.31
CA ALA A 82 -5.64 -1.19 7.98
C ALA A 82 -6.36 -2.38 8.64
N ALA A 83 -6.39 -3.54 7.96
CA ALA A 83 -6.97 -4.76 8.51
C ALA A 83 -6.22 -5.24 9.76
N LEU A 84 -4.89 -5.29 9.71
CA LEU A 84 -4.04 -5.72 10.83
C LEU A 84 -4.18 -4.78 12.04
N VAL A 85 -4.19 -3.47 11.81
CA VAL A 85 -4.43 -2.46 12.87
C VAL A 85 -5.80 -2.68 13.52
N ALA A 86 -6.84 -2.92 12.72
CA ALA A 86 -8.18 -3.14 13.22
C ALA A 86 -8.33 -4.46 13.98
N GLU A 87 -7.72 -5.54 13.48
CA GLU A 87 -7.72 -6.88 14.09
C GLU A 87 -7.15 -6.87 15.50
N HIS A 88 -6.02 -6.19 15.71
CA HIS A 88 -5.37 -6.08 17.01
C HIS A 88 -5.84 -4.87 17.84
N GLY A 89 -6.81 -4.11 17.37
CA GLY A 89 -7.36 -2.95 18.10
C GLY A 89 -6.35 -1.82 18.32
N PHE A 90 -5.33 -1.71 17.46
CA PHE A 90 -4.31 -0.68 17.58
C PHE A 90 -4.85 0.70 17.20
N THR A 91 -4.39 1.73 17.91
CA THR A 91 -4.50 3.12 17.44
C THR A 91 -3.19 3.54 16.80
N VAL A 92 -3.22 3.93 15.53
CA VAL A 92 -2.00 4.40 14.83
C VAL A 92 -1.73 5.86 15.18
N GLN A 93 -0.50 6.15 15.61
CA GLN A 93 -0.02 7.50 15.85
C GLN A 93 1.24 7.77 15.02
N GLU A 94 1.22 8.85 14.26
CA GLU A 94 2.42 9.32 13.57
C GLU A 94 3.30 10.14 14.51
N LEU A 95 4.59 9.79 14.55
CA LEU A 95 5.61 10.47 15.32
C LEU A 95 6.53 11.28 14.40
N ASP A 96 6.71 12.55 14.74
CA ASP A 96 7.79 13.35 14.16
C ASP A 96 9.14 12.90 14.74
N THR A 97 9.80 12.01 14.01
CA THR A 97 11.12 11.48 14.37
C THR A 97 12.26 12.49 14.22
N SER A 98 12.02 13.69 13.65
CA SER A 98 13.05 14.73 13.57
C SER A 98 13.52 15.19 14.96
N LEU A 99 12.67 15.00 15.97
CA LEU A 99 12.94 15.26 17.38
C LEU A 99 13.86 14.20 18.02
N LEU A 100 14.09 13.07 17.35
CA LEU A 100 15.01 12.02 17.79
C LEU A 100 16.45 12.36 17.41
N GLY A 101 17.38 11.95 18.29
CA GLY A 101 18.81 11.93 17.98
C GLY A 101 19.09 11.13 16.71
N GLU A 102 20.14 11.50 15.98
CA GLU A 102 20.41 10.98 14.63
C GLU A 102 20.43 9.45 14.53
N ASP A 103 21.06 8.77 15.50
CA ASP A 103 21.13 7.30 15.51
C ASP A 103 19.75 6.66 15.71
N LEU A 104 18.93 7.20 16.61
CA LEU A 104 17.57 6.71 16.85
C LEU A 104 16.65 7.00 15.67
N ARG A 105 16.76 8.19 15.06
CA ARG A 105 15.97 8.56 13.88
C ARG A 105 16.16 7.59 12.72
N ARG A 106 17.39 7.10 12.51
CA ARG A 106 17.71 6.13 11.45
C ARG A 106 17.22 4.71 11.74
N LYS A 107 16.99 4.37 13.00
CA LYS A 107 16.67 3.01 13.46
C LYS A 107 15.21 2.83 13.89
N PHE A 108 14.52 3.93 14.19
CA PHE A 108 13.14 3.90 14.64
C PHE A 108 12.21 3.59 13.46
N LEU A 109 11.65 2.38 13.44
CA LEU A 109 10.77 1.92 12.37
C LEU A 109 9.30 1.89 12.79
N ALA A 110 9.00 1.40 13.98
CA ALA A 110 7.73 1.55 14.68
C ALA A 110 7.91 1.06 16.13
N ASN A 111 6.96 1.36 17.00
CA ASN A 111 6.90 0.77 18.34
C ASN A 111 5.45 0.63 18.82
N LEU A 112 5.20 -0.31 19.73
CA LEU A 112 3.92 -0.47 20.41
C LEU A 112 4.03 0.08 21.84
N TYR A 113 2.99 0.81 22.26
CA TYR A 113 2.86 1.33 23.61
C TYR A 113 1.52 0.89 24.18
N ASP A 114 1.56 0.07 25.23
CA ASP A 114 0.39 -0.29 26.01
C ASP A 114 0.17 0.75 27.10
N PHE A 115 -1.05 1.27 27.15
CA PHE A 115 -1.49 2.21 28.17
C PHE A 115 -2.29 1.49 29.25
N ALA A 116 -2.26 2.04 30.47
CA ALA A 116 -2.99 1.49 31.62
C ALA A 116 -4.52 1.48 31.44
N ASP A 117 -5.04 2.22 30.45
CA ASP A 117 -6.45 2.25 30.08
C ASP A 117 -6.85 1.16 29.06
N GLY A 118 -5.93 0.24 28.75
CA GLY A 118 -6.16 -0.88 27.84
C GLY A 118 -6.02 -0.53 26.37
N ARG A 119 -5.59 0.69 26.01
CA ARG A 119 -5.30 1.06 24.63
C ARG A 119 -3.87 0.68 24.26
N THR A 120 -3.70 0.14 23.07
CA THR A 120 -2.39 -0.08 22.46
C THR A 120 -2.20 0.90 21.30
N ILE A 121 -1.14 1.70 21.37
CA ILE A 121 -0.77 2.65 20.31
C ILE A 121 0.36 2.05 19.47
N LEU A 122 0.13 1.96 18.17
CA LEU A 122 1.17 1.70 17.17
C LEU A 122 1.74 3.04 16.71
N ALA A 123 2.94 3.36 17.19
CA ALA A 123 3.62 4.60 16.85
C ALA A 123 4.57 4.38 15.66
N VAL A 124 4.36 5.11 14.57
CA VAL A 124 5.14 5.00 13.31
C VAL A 124 5.74 6.36 12.93
N PRO A 125 6.90 6.42 12.26
CA PRO A 125 7.40 7.68 11.71
C PRO A 125 6.39 8.37 10.78
N ALA A 126 6.24 9.68 10.94
CA ALA A 126 5.49 10.52 10.02
C ALA A 126 6.07 10.41 8.59
N GLY A 127 5.20 10.21 7.61
CA GLY A 127 5.60 10.02 6.21
C GLY A 127 6.29 8.68 5.88
N GLN A 128 6.38 7.73 6.82
CA GLN A 128 6.84 6.38 6.52
C GLN A 128 5.94 5.70 5.47
N ASP A 129 6.56 5.01 4.52
CA ASP A 129 5.88 4.25 3.48
C ASP A 129 4.96 3.15 4.07
N THR A 130 3.83 2.89 3.40
CA THR A 130 2.84 1.94 3.93
C THR A 130 3.33 0.50 3.91
N ALA A 131 4.09 0.09 2.89
CA ALA A 131 4.65 -1.25 2.84
C ALA A 131 5.63 -1.47 4.02
N GLU A 132 6.40 -0.44 4.36
CA GLU A 132 7.27 -0.48 5.53
C GLU A 132 6.48 -0.54 6.85
N ARG A 133 5.42 0.29 7.00
CA ARG A 133 4.51 0.23 8.16
C ARG A 133 3.94 -1.17 8.33
N LEU A 134 3.42 -1.77 7.26
CA LEU A 134 2.87 -3.12 7.26
C LEU A 134 3.93 -4.16 7.69
N ARG A 135 5.10 -4.14 7.05
CA ARG A 135 6.20 -5.07 7.35
C ARG A 135 6.58 -5.03 8.83
N VAL A 136 6.79 -3.84 9.38
CA VAL A 136 7.23 -3.69 10.78
C VAL A 136 6.10 -4.06 11.74
N THR A 137 4.85 -3.74 11.42
CA THR A 137 3.69 -4.11 12.25
C THR A 137 3.51 -5.61 12.32
N ARG A 138 3.64 -6.34 11.20
CA ARG A 138 3.65 -7.82 11.20
C ARG A 138 4.75 -8.38 12.10
N MET A 139 5.94 -7.78 12.09
CA MET A 139 7.03 -8.21 12.97
C MET A 139 6.72 -7.98 14.45
N LEU A 140 6.08 -6.86 14.79
CA LEU A 140 5.68 -6.54 16.15
C LEU A 140 4.57 -7.46 16.66
N VAL A 141 3.53 -7.70 15.85
CA VAL A 141 2.47 -8.67 16.14
C VAL A 141 3.05 -10.07 16.38
N ALA A 142 3.88 -10.56 15.45
CA ALA A 142 4.52 -11.86 15.60
C ALA A 142 5.45 -11.94 16.83
N HIS A 143 5.94 -10.82 17.34
CA HIS A 143 6.69 -10.79 18.59
C HIS A 143 5.77 -10.89 19.81
N LEU A 144 4.64 -10.17 19.82
CA LEU A 144 3.63 -10.23 20.87
C LEU A 144 3.08 -11.65 21.04
N GLU A 145 2.66 -12.29 19.95
CA GLU A 145 2.06 -13.63 19.98
C GLU A 145 3.01 -14.70 20.53
N ARG A 146 4.32 -14.53 20.31
CA ARG A 146 5.35 -15.43 20.89
C ARG A 146 5.55 -15.20 22.39
N GLY A 147 5.41 -13.96 22.84
CA GLY A 147 5.49 -13.60 24.25
C GLY A 147 4.33 -14.17 25.06
N GLU A 148 3.12 -14.11 24.50
CA GLU A 148 1.90 -14.64 25.15
C GLU A 148 1.89 -16.17 25.26
N GLN A 149 2.50 -16.89 24.31
CA GLN A 149 2.62 -18.35 24.38
C GLN A 149 3.63 -18.87 25.42
N SER A 150 4.43 -17.97 26.00
CA SER A 150 5.48 -18.31 26.97
C SER A 150 5.12 -17.94 28.42
N ALA A 151 3.94 -17.36 28.64
CA ALA A 151 3.42 -16.93 29.95
C ALA A 151 2.30 -17.86 30.43
#